data_AF-A0A2J8TPB1-F1
#
_entry.id   AF-A0A2J8TPB1-F1
#
_cell.length_a   1.000
_cell.length_b   1.000
_cell.length_c   1.000
_cell.angle_alpha   90.00
_cell.angle_beta   90.00
_cell.angle_gamma   90.00
#
_symmetry.space_group_name_H-M   'P 1'
#
loop_
_entity.id
_entity.type
_entity.pdbx_description
1 polymer ?
#
loop_
_entity_poly.entity_id
_entity_poly.type
_entity_poly.pdbx_seq_one_letter_code
_entity_poly.pdbx_strand_id
1 'polypeptide(L)'
;ILSLCPEIKWHFIGHLQKQNVNKLMAVPNLFMLETVDSVKLADKVNSSWQKKGSPERLKVMVQINTSGEEIYLFSVSFREGKHGLPPSETIAIVEHINTKCPNLEFVGLMTIGSFGHDLSQGPNPDFQ
;
A
#
# COMPACT_ATOMS: atom_id res chain seq x y z
N ILE A 1 1.53 -21.28 14.04
CA ILE A 1 2.41 -20.11 13.86
C ILE A 1 2.24 -19.12 15.00
N LEU A 2 1.05 -18.55 15.22
CA LEU A 2 0.85 -17.54 16.30
C LEU A 2 1.17 -18.06 17.71
N SER A 3 0.95 -19.34 17.99
CA SER A 3 1.34 -19.96 19.27
C SER A 3 2.85 -20.16 19.43
N LEU A 4 3.59 -20.24 18.32
CA LEU A 4 5.04 -20.46 18.31
C LEU A 4 5.81 -19.14 18.17
N CYS A 5 5.21 -18.15 17.50
CA CYS A 5 5.78 -16.84 17.23
C CYS A 5 4.73 -15.76 17.52
N PRO A 6 4.42 -15.49 18.80
CA PRO A 6 3.39 -14.50 19.16
C PRO A 6 3.76 -13.07 18.72
N GLU A 7 5.06 -12.78 18.61
CA GLU A 7 5.61 -11.47 18.23
C GLU A 7 5.69 -11.23 16.72
N ILE A 8 5.22 -12.19 15.89
CA ILE A 8 5.30 -12.04 14.43
C ILE A 8 4.49 -10.83 13.97
N LYS A 9 5.10 -9.99 13.13
CA LYS A 9 4.47 -8.79 12.56
C LYS A 9 4.18 -9.03 11.10
N TRP A 10 2.90 -9.12 10.73
CA TRP A 10 2.52 -9.35 9.34
C TRP A 10 2.42 -8.04 8.58
N HIS A 11 3.12 -7.99 7.45
CA HIS A 11 3.03 -6.91 6.47
C HIS A 11 2.27 -7.43 5.25
N PHE A 12 1.29 -6.65 4.79
CA PHE A 12 0.58 -6.96 3.55
C PHE A 12 1.14 -6.10 2.40
N ILE A 13 1.75 -6.77 1.43
CA ILE A 13 2.47 -6.14 0.29
C ILE A 13 1.81 -6.41 -1.07
N GLY A 14 0.68 -7.13 -1.10
CA GLY A 14 -0.07 -7.38 -2.33
C GLY A 14 -1.09 -6.29 -2.62
N HIS A 15 -1.60 -6.21 -3.85
CA HIS A 15 -2.67 -5.28 -4.18
C HIS A 15 -3.94 -5.58 -3.37
N LEU A 16 -4.47 -4.57 -2.65
CA LEU A 16 -5.64 -4.73 -1.79
C LEU A 16 -6.92 -4.21 -2.46
N GLN A 17 -7.70 -5.14 -2.97
CA GLN A 17 -9.06 -4.82 -3.44
C GLN A 17 -9.96 -4.39 -2.27
N LYS A 18 -10.79 -3.36 -2.48
CA LYS A 18 -11.69 -2.79 -1.44
C LYS A 18 -12.57 -3.82 -0.74
N GLN A 19 -13.05 -4.83 -1.46
CA GLN A 19 -13.90 -5.90 -0.92
C GLN A 19 -13.16 -6.85 0.02
N ASN A 20 -11.83 -6.95 -0.10
CA ASN A 20 -10.99 -7.81 0.72
C ASN A 20 -10.43 -7.09 1.95
N VAL A 21 -10.64 -5.77 2.10
CA VAL A 21 -10.15 -4.99 3.26
C VAL A 21 -10.59 -5.64 4.57
N ASN A 22 -11.87 -6.00 4.71
CA ASN A 22 -12.37 -6.60 5.94
C ASN A 22 -11.71 -7.96 6.25
N LYS A 23 -11.39 -8.75 5.21
CA LYS A 23 -10.67 -10.02 5.37
C LYS A 23 -9.26 -9.76 5.89
N LEU A 24 -8.58 -8.76 5.35
CA LEU A 24 -7.25 -8.36 5.82
C LEU A 24 -7.29 -7.85 7.26
N MET A 25 -8.26 -7.00 7.63
CA MET A 25 -8.36 -6.48 9.00
C MET A 25 -8.55 -7.59 10.04
N ALA A 26 -9.17 -8.72 9.66
CA ALA A 26 -9.35 -9.88 10.52
C ALA A 26 -8.07 -10.71 10.76
N VAL A 27 -6.98 -10.43 10.03
CA VAL A 27 -5.71 -11.13 10.20
C VAL A 27 -5.13 -10.79 11.59
N PRO A 28 -4.84 -11.81 12.43
CA PRO A 28 -4.18 -11.61 13.71
C PRO A 28 -2.74 -11.13 13.49
N ASN A 29 -2.28 -10.23 14.36
CA ASN A 29 -0.96 -9.59 14.26
C ASN A 29 -0.68 -8.89 12.92
N LEU A 30 -1.71 -8.42 12.21
CA LEU A 30 -1.51 -7.49 11.11
C LEU A 30 -0.85 -6.22 11.67
N PHE A 31 0.36 -5.96 11.20
CA PHE A 31 1.18 -4.84 11.66
C PHE A 31 1.20 -3.69 10.65
N MET A 32 1.21 -4.00 9.34
CA MET A 32 1.33 -2.99 8.30
C MET A 32 0.62 -3.36 7.00
N LEU A 33 0.07 -2.34 6.32
CA LEU A 33 -0.38 -2.41 4.93
C LEU A 33 0.49 -1.49 4.07
N GLU A 34 1.24 -2.03 3.12
CA GLU A 34 2.24 -1.24 2.38
C GLU A 34 1.72 -0.69 1.05
N THR A 35 0.54 -1.12 0.62
CA THR A 35 0.06 -0.95 -0.75
C THR A 35 -1.12 0.03 -0.85
N VAL A 36 -1.17 1.06 0.00
CA VAL A 36 -2.25 2.04 -0.09
C VAL A 36 -2.02 2.91 -1.32
N ASP A 37 -2.92 2.82 -2.31
CA ASP A 37 -2.74 3.47 -3.62
C ASP A 37 -3.82 4.52 -3.95
N SER A 38 -4.79 4.72 -3.07
CA SER A 38 -5.89 5.65 -3.32
C SER A 38 -6.56 6.14 -2.03
N VAL A 39 -7.08 7.36 -2.08
CA VAL A 39 -7.89 7.96 -0.99
C VAL A 39 -9.05 7.04 -0.59
N LYS A 40 -9.74 6.47 -1.58
CA LYS A 40 -10.88 5.57 -1.34
C LYS A 40 -10.47 4.28 -0.61
N LEU A 41 -9.26 3.77 -0.85
CA LEU A 41 -8.73 2.62 -0.12
C LEU A 41 -8.35 3.04 1.31
N ALA A 42 -7.65 4.17 1.47
CA ALA A 42 -7.32 4.72 2.79
C ALA A 42 -8.56 4.90 3.67
N ASP A 43 -9.62 5.52 3.16
CA ASP A 43 -10.89 5.70 3.90
C ASP A 43 -11.51 4.37 4.32
N LYS A 44 -11.49 3.39 3.42
CA LYS A 44 -12.06 2.06 3.68
C LYS A 44 -11.25 1.33 4.75
N VAL A 45 -9.93 1.36 4.68
CA VAL A 45 -9.03 0.75 5.66
C VAL A 45 -9.17 1.44 7.01
N ASN A 46 -9.18 2.78 7.05
CA ASN A 46 -9.38 3.57 8.26
C ASN A 46 -10.70 3.19 8.97
N SER A 47 -11.80 3.14 8.20
CA SER A 47 -13.12 2.81 8.74
C SER A 47 -13.21 1.36 9.20
N SER A 48 -12.60 0.42 8.47
CA SER A 48 -12.60 -1.00 8.84
C SER A 48 -11.68 -1.29 10.02
N TRP A 49 -10.55 -0.59 10.17
CA TRP A 49 -9.67 -0.68 11.33
C TRP A 49 -10.33 -0.12 12.60
N GLN A 50 -11.05 1.00 12.47
CA GLN A 50 -11.88 1.51 13.57
C GLN A 50 -12.89 0.47 14.07
N LYS A 51 -13.59 -0.20 13.15
CA LYS A 51 -14.58 -1.25 13.48
C LYS A 51 -13.95 -2.48 14.13
N LYS A 52 -12.68 -2.79 13.82
CA LYS A 52 -11.91 -3.85 14.50
C LYS A 52 -11.71 -3.53 15.98
N GLY A 53 -11.71 -2.25 16.36
CA GLY A 53 -11.53 -1.81 17.76
C GLY A 53 -10.09 -1.94 18.26
N SER A 54 -9.11 -1.90 17.35
CA SER A 54 -7.69 -1.90 17.75
C SER A 54 -7.34 -0.61 18.50
N PRO A 55 -6.63 -0.68 19.65
CA PRO A 55 -6.18 0.52 20.36
C PRO A 55 -5.03 1.23 19.61
N GLU A 56 -4.27 0.49 18.80
CA GLU A 56 -3.19 1.03 17.98
C GLU A 56 -3.68 1.40 16.58
N ARG A 57 -3.08 2.45 16.00
CA ARG A 57 -3.25 2.81 14.58
C ARG A 57 -2.60 1.76 13.69
N LEU A 58 -3.23 1.44 12.56
CA LEU A 58 -2.62 0.58 11.55
C LEU A 58 -1.52 1.36 10.82
N LYS A 59 -0.30 0.83 10.81
CA LYS A 59 0.77 1.41 10.00
C LYS A 59 0.48 1.21 8.52
N VAL A 60 0.61 2.28 7.74
CA VAL A 60 0.39 2.25 6.30
C VAL A 60 1.54 2.91 5.55
N MET A 61 1.90 2.32 4.41
CA MET A 61 2.74 2.96 3.41
C MET A 61 1.92 3.23 2.16
N VAL A 62 2.33 4.25 1.42
CA VAL A 62 1.70 4.65 0.16
C VAL A 62 2.49 4.05 -1.00
N GLN A 63 1.83 3.28 -1.87
CA GLN A 63 2.49 2.66 -3.02
C GLN A 63 2.50 3.61 -4.21
N ILE A 64 3.70 3.96 -4.68
CA ILE A 64 3.92 4.85 -5.82
C ILE A 64 4.36 4.01 -7.01
N ASN A 65 3.77 4.28 -8.18
CA ASN A 65 4.26 3.75 -9.44
C ASN A 65 5.39 4.66 -9.96
N THR A 66 6.64 4.29 -9.71
CA THR A 66 7.83 5.03 -10.19
C THR A 66 8.28 4.58 -11.58
N SER A 67 7.91 3.37 -11.99
CA SER A 67 8.35 2.74 -13.24
C SER A 67 7.89 3.44 -14.52
N GLY A 68 6.94 4.39 -14.42
CA GLY A 68 6.38 5.09 -15.57
C GLY A 68 5.59 4.19 -16.52
N GLU A 69 5.41 2.90 -16.21
CA GLU A 69 4.56 2.02 -17.01
C GLU A 69 3.11 2.49 -16.91
N GLU A 70 2.61 3.10 -17.98
CA GLU A 70 1.28 3.72 -18.01
C GLU A 70 0.17 2.72 -17.63
N ILE A 71 -0.70 3.13 -16.71
CA ILE A 71 -1.98 2.47 -16.42
C ILE A 71 -2.96 2.89 -17.53
N TYR A 72 -2.78 2.38 -18.74
CA TYR A 72 -3.70 2.71 -19.84
C TYR A 72 -5.09 2.17 -19.53
N LEU A 73 -6.03 3.07 -19.23
CA LEU A 73 -7.45 2.74 -19.02
C LEU A 73 -8.22 2.44 -20.32
N PHE A 74 -7.58 2.52 -21.50
CA PHE A 74 -8.29 2.49 -22.79
C PHE A 74 -7.74 1.52 -23.84
N SER A 75 -6.54 0.97 -23.69
CA SER A 75 -5.99 -0.02 -24.62
C SER A 75 -5.98 -1.39 -23.97
N VAL A 76 -6.65 -2.33 -24.65
CA VAL A 76 -6.76 -3.76 -24.32
C VAL A 76 -5.35 -4.37 -24.29
N SER A 77 -4.70 -4.29 -23.13
CA SER A 77 -3.51 -5.06 -22.78
C SER A 77 -3.46 -5.12 -21.25
N PHE A 78 -4.11 -6.15 -20.74
CA PHE A 78 -4.11 -6.55 -19.33
C PHE A 78 -2.66 -6.93 -18.95
N ARG A 79 -1.84 -5.94 -18.57
CA ARG A 79 -0.59 -6.20 -17.86
C ARG A 79 -0.94 -6.37 -16.39
N GLU A 80 -0.99 -7.62 -15.94
CA GLU A 80 -1.02 -8.00 -14.53
C GLU A 80 0.23 -7.39 -13.86
N GLY A 81 0.09 -6.29 -13.10
CA GLY A 81 1.23 -5.72 -12.35
C GLY A 81 1.27 -4.21 -12.11
N LYS A 82 0.38 -3.41 -12.70
CA LYS A 82 0.46 -1.94 -12.58
C LYS A 82 -0.37 -1.42 -11.40
N HIS A 83 0.23 -1.38 -10.22
CA HIS A 83 -0.39 -0.90 -8.98
C HIS A 83 0.38 0.28 -8.39
N GLY A 84 -0.31 1.13 -7.62
CA GLY A 84 0.23 2.38 -7.10
C GLY A 84 -0.26 3.61 -7.86
N LEU A 85 -0.12 4.77 -7.22
CA LEU A 85 -0.49 6.07 -7.79
C LEU A 85 0.73 6.74 -8.45
N PRO A 86 0.53 7.66 -9.41
CA PRO A 86 1.63 8.45 -9.95
C PRO A 86 2.28 9.32 -8.86
N PRO A 87 3.59 9.63 -8.97
CA PRO A 87 4.30 10.44 -7.98
C PRO A 87 3.64 11.79 -7.68
N SER A 88 2.99 12.40 -8.68
CA SER A 88 2.26 13.68 -8.57
C SER A 88 1.09 13.65 -7.59
N GLU A 89 0.49 12.49 -7.34
CA GLU A 89 -0.66 12.34 -6.42
C GLU A 89 -0.24 11.99 -4.98
N THR A 90 1.05 11.74 -4.75
CA THR A 90 1.58 11.26 -3.45
C THR A 90 1.28 12.22 -2.31
N ILE A 91 1.50 13.52 -2.54
CA ILE A 91 1.30 14.53 -1.49
C ILE A 91 -0.17 14.55 -1.03
N ALA A 92 -1.10 14.52 -1.99
CA ALA A 92 -2.53 14.58 -1.71
C ALA A 92 -3.02 13.39 -0.87
N ILE A 93 -2.57 12.17 -1.19
CA ILE A 93 -2.98 10.99 -0.41
C ILE A 93 -2.32 10.95 0.97
N VAL A 94 -1.06 11.36 1.10
CA VAL A 94 -0.37 11.42 2.41
C VAL A 94 -1.04 12.46 3.31
N GLU A 95 -1.37 13.63 2.77
CA GLU A 95 -2.12 14.66 3.49
C GLU A 95 -3.51 14.14 3.92
N HIS A 96 -4.21 13.42 3.04
CA HIS A 96 -5.49 12.80 3.37
C HIS A 96 -5.36 11.78 4.50
N ILE A 97 -4.37 10.89 4.46
CA ILE A 97 -4.13 9.91 5.53
C ILE A 97 -3.87 10.63 6.86
N ASN A 98 -3.00 11.64 6.87
CA ASN A 98 -2.63 12.35 8.08
C ASN A 98 -3.78 13.18 8.68
N THR A 99 -4.65 13.75 7.84
CA THR A 99 -5.69 14.69 8.30
C THR A 99 -7.08 14.05 8.45
N LYS A 100 -7.38 12.96 7.73
CA LYS A 100 -8.71 12.34 7.66
C LYS A 100 -8.76 10.88 8.12
N CYS A 101 -7.61 10.21 8.32
CA CYS A 101 -7.57 8.81 8.72
C CYS A 101 -6.96 8.62 10.13
N PRO A 102 -7.70 8.95 11.20
CA PRO A 102 -7.15 8.90 12.57
C PRO A 102 -6.75 7.50 13.04
N ASN A 103 -7.29 6.44 12.41
CA ASN A 103 -6.99 5.05 12.77
C ASN A 103 -5.81 4.47 11.96
N LEU A 104 -5.21 5.25 11.05
CA LEU A 104 -4.05 4.87 10.26
C LEU A 104 -2.86 5.72 10.64
N GLU A 105 -1.65 5.16 10.64
CA GLU A 105 -0.38 5.85 10.86
C GLU A 105 0.43 5.77 9.56
N PHE A 106 0.66 6.92 8.91
CA PHE A 106 1.55 6.97 7.75
C PHE A 106 3.01 6.80 8.21
N VAL A 107 3.69 5.78 7.67
CA VAL A 107 5.07 5.45 8.09
C VAL A 107 6.10 5.43 6.95
N GLY A 108 5.68 5.59 5.69
CA GLY A 108 6.61 5.60 4.57
C GLY A 108 5.98 5.39 3.21
N LEU A 109 6.83 5.23 2.20
CA LEU A 109 6.48 5.02 0.80
C LEU A 109 6.95 3.63 0.36
N MET A 110 6.15 2.97 -0.47
CA MET A 110 6.48 1.70 -1.10
C MET A 110 6.51 1.86 -2.62
N THR A 111 7.38 1.15 -3.31
CA THR A 111 7.29 1.01 -4.76
C THR A 111 7.69 -0.39 -5.19
N ILE A 112 7.16 -0.82 -6.33
CA ILE A 112 7.63 -1.99 -7.05
C ILE A 112 8.36 -1.45 -8.28
N GLY A 113 9.69 -1.52 -8.25
CA GLY A 113 10.52 -1.03 -9.33
C GLY A 113 10.32 -1.79 -10.63
N SER A 114 10.72 -1.16 -11.73
CA SER A 114 10.70 -1.70 -13.09
C SER A 114 11.39 -3.07 -13.17
N PHE A 115 10.70 -4.03 -13.79
CA PHE A 115 11.25 -5.35 -14.02
C PHE A 115 12.30 -5.28 -15.12
N GLY A 116 13.54 -5.70 -14.82
CA GLY A 116 14.60 -5.85 -15.82
C GLY A 116 15.45 -4.61 -16.10
N HIS A 117 15.54 -3.67 -15.15
CA HIS A 117 16.55 -2.60 -15.24
C HIS A 117 17.96 -3.19 -15.32
N ASP A 118 18.69 -2.84 -16.37
CA ASP A 118 20.06 -3.26 -16.57
C ASP A 118 21.00 -2.48 -15.63
N LEU A 119 21.57 -3.18 -14.64
CA LEU A 119 22.50 -2.59 -13.68
C LEU A 119 23.80 -2.08 -14.33
N SER A 120 24.10 -2.47 -15.57
CA SER A 120 25.21 -1.89 -16.34
C SER A 120 24.98 -0.41 -16.67
N GLN A 121 23.72 0.03 -16.71
CA GLN A 121 23.31 1.42 -16.95
C GLN A 121 23.29 2.27 -15.67
N GLY A 122 23.73 1.73 -14.54
CA GLY A 122 23.71 2.38 -13.23
C GLY A 122 22.64 1.82 -12.29
N PRO A 123 22.53 2.37 -11.06
CA PRO A 123 21.56 1.90 -10.08
C PRO A 123 20.14 2.18 -10.58
N ASN A 124 19.18 1.32 -10.25
CA ASN A 124 17.80 1.49 -10.69
C ASN A 124 17.25 2.85 -10.18
N PRO A 125 16.82 3.75 -11.08
CA PRO A 125 16.34 5.08 -10.72
C PRO A 125 15.07 5.05 -9.85
N ASP A 126 14.32 3.95 -9.83
CA ASP A 126 13.12 3.77 -9.00
C ASP A 126 13.42 3.80 -7.49
N PHE A 127 14.68 3.57 -7.09
CA PHE A 127 15.10 3.47 -5.68
C PHE A 127 16.09 4.55 -5.25
N GLN A 128 16.25 5.63 -6.04
CA GLN A 128 17.17 6.74 -5.75
C GLN A 128 16.46 8.00 -5.25
#